data_AF-A0A2E9WY12-F1
#
_entry.id   AF-A0A2E9WY12-F1
#
_cell.length_a   1.000
_cell.length_b   1.000
_cell.length_c   1.000
_cell.angle_alpha   90.00
_cell.angle_beta   90.00
_cell.angle_gamma   90.00
#
_symmetry.space_group_name_H-M   'P 1'
#
loop_
_entity.id
_entity.type
_entity.pdbx_description
1 polymer ?
#
loop_
_entity_poly.entity_id
_entity_poly.type
_entity_poly.pdbx_seq_one_letter_code
_entity_poly.pdbx_strand_id
1 'polypeptide(L)'
;MTRTECAGVKDLLPELIRGELEEGDRAVVTAHVSSCVSCSEEAEFLETILGAAFSPRASLASEIKSAVAAEMESDAGFKYSRTTRFVRWGLPAAATVVLALGTSVLWQRAQTLPVVGPLGQDPFAAVWPSDDADLAGVSIVAGVPMLADLTDEELALLLEELGG
;
A
#
# COMPACT_ATOMS: atom_id res chain seq x y z
N MET A 1 33.03 -1.13 5.70
CA MET A 1 32.42 -0.50 4.51
C MET A 1 32.47 -1.47 3.35
N THR A 2 31.68 -2.53 3.48
CA THR A 2 31.49 -3.50 2.39
C THR A 2 30.14 -3.20 1.73
N ARG A 3 29.99 -3.49 0.43
CA ARG A 3 28.76 -3.24 -0.33
C ARG A 3 27.50 -3.86 0.32
N THR A 4 27.68 -4.96 1.05
CA THR A 4 26.64 -5.65 1.82
C THR A 4 26.18 -4.87 3.06
N GLU A 5 27.07 -4.11 3.71
CA GLU A 5 26.68 -3.21 4.81
C GLU A 5 25.91 -1.99 4.30
N CYS A 6 26.30 -1.47 3.13
CA CYS A 6 25.61 -0.34 2.51
C CYS A 6 24.18 -0.69 2.08
N ALA A 7 23.95 -1.90 1.56
CA ALA A 7 22.60 -2.34 1.16
C ALA A 7 21.62 -2.30 2.35
N GLY A 8 21.99 -2.91 3.47
CA GLY A 8 21.14 -2.91 4.67
C GLY A 8 20.94 -1.52 5.27
N VAL A 9 21.92 -0.61 5.13
CA VAL A 9 21.76 0.78 5.56
C VAL A 9 20.81 1.55 4.65
N LYS A 10 20.90 1.35 3.33
CA LYS A 10 20.02 2.00 2.35
C LYS A 10 18.55 1.63 2.57
N ASP A 11 18.26 0.39 2.92
CA ASP A 11 16.90 -0.05 3.25
C ASP A 11 16.31 0.68 4.45
N LEU A 12 17.15 1.12 5.39
CA LEU A 12 16.75 1.84 6.61
C LEU A 12 16.78 3.38 6.47
N LEU A 13 17.30 3.93 5.37
CA LEU A 13 17.36 5.39 5.16
C LEU A 13 15.98 6.06 5.14
N PRO A 14 14.93 5.51 4.52
CA PRO A 14 13.61 6.15 4.54
C PRO A 14 13.06 6.30 5.96
N GLU A 15 13.23 5.28 6.80
CA GLU A 15 12.80 5.28 8.20
C GLU A 15 13.65 6.24 9.04
N LEU A 16 14.96 6.35 8.75
CA LEU A 16 15.84 7.33 9.37
C LEU A 16 15.34 8.76 9.10
N ILE A 17 15.06 9.07 7.84
CA ILE A 17 14.66 10.42 7.40
C ILE A 17 13.28 10.80 7.94
N ARG A 18 12.35 9.83 8.05
CA ARG A 18 11.03 10.04 8.66
C ARG A 18 11.06 10.08 10.19
N GLY A 19 12.18 9.73 10.82
CA GLY A 19 12.31 9.65 12.26
C GLY A 19 11.60 8.46 12.90
N GLU A 20 11.37 7.39 12.12
CA GLU A 20 10.62 6.20 12.52
C GLU A 20 11.52 5.06 13.02
N LEU A 21 12.86 5.17 12.87
CA LEU A 21 13.81 4.19 13.41
C LEU A 21 13.84 4.18 14.94
N GLU A 22 14.02 2.99 15.51
CA GLU A 22 14.34 2.77 16.92
C GLU A 22 15.71 3.39 17.29
N GLU A 23 15.92 3.77 18.56
CA GLU A 23 17.13 4.48 19.01
C GLU A 23 18.43 3.73 18.69
N GLY A 24 18.42 2.40 18.85
CA GLY A 24 19.57 1.55 18.58
C GLY A 24 19.99 1.56 17.12
N ASP A 25 19.02 1.37 16.22
CA ASP A 25 19.27 1.32 14.78
C ASP A 25 19.60 2.72 14.24
N ARG A 26 18.94 3.76 14.77
CA ARG A 26 19.22 5.14 14.40
C ARG A 26 20.67 5.53 14.61
N ALA A 27 21.26 5.19 15.75
CA ALA A 27 22.66 5.49 16.06
C ALA A 27 23.62 4.78 15.09
N VAL A 28 23.35 3.51 14.78
CA VAL A 28 24.17 2.69 13.87
C VAL A 28 24.09 3.22 12.44
N VAL A 29 22.88 3.48 11.94
CA VAL A 29 22.64 3.99 10.58
C VAL A 29 23.26 5.39 10.43
N THR A 30 23.08 6.28 11.42
CA THR A 30 23.69 7.63 11.40
C THR A 30 25.22 7.60 11.38
N ALA A 31 25.83 6.69 12.16
CA ALA A 31 27.28 6.50 12.15
C ALA A 31 27.78 5.99 10.79
N HIS A 32 27.01 5.14 10.12
CA HIS A 32 27.36 4.68 8.77
C HIS A 32 27.22 5.80 7.74
N VAL A 33 26.09 6.52 7.74
CA VAL A 33 25.82 7.62 6.80
C VAL A 33 26.87 8.71 6.91
N SER A 34 27.29 9.08 8.13
CA SER A 34 28.33 10.08 8.34
C SER A 34 29.73 9.69 7.84
N SER A 35 29.97 8.40 7.60
CA SER A 35 31.27 7.90 7.17
C SER A 35 31.27 7.38 5.72
N CYS A 36 30.11 7.05 5.14
CA CYS A 36 29.98 6.48 3.80
C CYS A 36 29.34 7.47 2.82
N VAL A 37 30.12 7.95 1.84
CA VAL A 37 29.68 8.92 0.82
C VAL A 37 28.46 8.45 0.03
N SER A 38 28.43 7.18 -0.39
CA SER A 38 27.28 6.66 -1.16
C SER A 38 25.98 6.65 -0.37
N CYS A 39 26.05 6.42 0.95
CA CYS A 39 24.87 6.42 1.81
C CYS A 39 24.46 7.85 2.20
N SER A 40 25.40 8.80 2.29
CA SER A 40 25.08 10.21 2.51
C SER A 40 24.42 10.87 1.31
N GLU A 41 24.91 10.60 0.10
CA GLU A 41 24.30 11.12 -1.14
C GLU A 41 22.87 10.60 -1.33
N GLU A 42 22.64 9.32 -1.03
CA GLU A 42 21.30 8.73 -1.06
C GLU A 42 20.38 9.37 -0.02
N ALA A 43 20.87 9.59 1.20
CA ALA A 43 20.09 10.22 2.26
C ALA A 43 19.67 11.66 1.87
N GLU A 44 20.59 12.44 1.32
CA GLU A 44 20.31 13.80 0.83
C GLU A 44 19.29 13.81 -0.33
N PHE A 45 19.38 12.83 -1.24
CA PHE A 45 18.43 12.67 -2.32
C PHE A 45 17.01 12.36 -1.80
N LEU A 46 16.89 11.44 -0.84
CA LEU A 46 15.62 11.09 -0.21
C LEU A 46 15.04 12.26 0.60
N GLU A 47 15.87 13.03 1.31
CA GLU A 47 15.46 14.26 1.98
C GLU A 47 14.90 15.29 0.99
N THR A 48 15.54 15.42 -0.18
CA THR A 48 15.07 16.33 -1.25
C THR A 48 13.70 15.90 -1.79
N ILE A 49 13.51 14.61 -2.06
CA ILE A 49 12.21 14.07 -2.51
C ILE A 49 11.13 14.31 -1.45
N LEU A 50 11.44 14.04 -0.18
CA LEU A 50 10.49 14.23 0.91
C LEU A 50 10.14 15.71 1.09
N GLY A 51 11.11 16.62 0.97
CA GLY A 51 10.89 18.07 1.01
C GLY A 51 10.07 18.59 -0.17
N ALA A 52 10.15 17.93 -1.32
CA ALA A 52 9.33 18.22 -2.49
C ALA A 52 7.90 17.63 -2.41
N ALA A 53 7.62 16.76 -1.42
CA ALA A 53 6.32 16.15 -1.27
C ALA A 53 5.22 17.22 -1.10
N PHE A 54 4.13 17.04 -1.85
CA PHE A 54 3.05 18.01 -1.91
C PHE A 54 2.45 18.29 -0.53
N SER A 55 2.35 19.57 -0.19
CA SER A 55 1.58 19.99 0.99
C SER A 55 0.10 19.65 0.77
N PRO A 56 -0.54 18.94 1.72
CA PRO A 56 -1.95 18.61 1.60
C PRO A 56 -2.80 19.89 1.55
N ARG A 57 -3.91 19.84 0.81
CA ARG A 57 -4.88 20.95 0.76
C ARG A 57 -5.37 21.25 2.18
N ALA A 58 -5.48 22.54 2.54
CA ALA A 58 -5.88 22.97 3.88
C ALA A 58 -7.23 22.38 4.35
N SER A 59 -8.14 22.05 3.42
CA SER A 59 -9.44 21.44 3.72
C SER A 59 -9.41 19.91 3.88
N LEU A 60 -8.34 19.23 3.50
CA LEU A 60 -8.28 17.77 3.45
C LEU A 60 -8.53 17.15 4.84
N ALA A 61 -7.92 17.72 5.88
CA ALA A 61 -8.07 17.23 7.24
C ALA A 61 -9.52 17.36 7.74
N SER A 62 -10.22 18.44 7.39
CA SER A 62 -11.64 18.61 7.74
C SER A 62 -12.54 17.69 6.91
N GLU A 63 -12.24 17.52 5.62
CA GLU A 63 -12.99 16.62 4.71
C GLU A 63 -12.93 15.18 5.23
N ILE A 64 -11.73 14.67 5.54
CA ILE A 64 -11.55 13.32 6.11
C ILE A 64 -12.32 13.16 7.42
N LYS A 65 -12.19 14.11 8.35
CA LYS A 65 -12.91 14.06 9.64
C LYS A 65 -14.42 14.02 9.46
N SER A 66 -14.94 14.82 8.52
CA SER A 66 -16.37 14.87 8.22
C SER A 66 -16.87 13.57 7.59
N ALA A 67 -16.08 12.98 6.68
CA ALA A 67 -16.41 11.71 6.04
C ALA A 67 -16.42 10.56 7.05
N VAL A 68 -15.41 10.47 7.91
CA VAL A 68 -15.34 9.45 8.97
C VAL A 68 -16.50 9.59 9.96
N ALA A 69 -16.82 10.83 10.38
CA ALA A 69 -17.96 11.07 11.27
C ALA A 69 -19.29 10.65 10.63
N ALA A 70 -19.49 10.94 9.34
CA ALA A 70 -20.66 10.53 8.59
C ALA A 70 -20.77 9.00 8.48
N GLU A 71 -19.67 8.29 8.23
CA GLU A 71 -19.64 6.82 8.22
C GLU A 71 -19.98 6.22 9.58
N MET A 72 -19.41 6.75 10.67
CA MET A 72 -19.74 6.30 12.04
C MET A 72 -21.22 6.52 12.38
N GLU A 73 -21.81 7.62 11.94
CA GLU A 73 -23.24 7.89 12.14
C GLU A 73 -24.13 6.99 11.27
N SER A 74 -23.66 6.63 10.07
CA SER A 74 -24.32 5.71 9.15
C SER A 74 -24.33 4.27 9.68
N ASP A 75 -23.23 3.84 10.31
CA ASP A 75 -23.09 2.50 10.88
C ASP A 75 -23.86 2.34 12.21
N ALA A 76 -24.00 3.45 12.96
CA ALA A 76 -24.99 3.55 14.04
C ALA A 76 -26.46 3.42 13.52
N GLY A 77 -26.63 3.54 12.21
CA GLY A 77 -27.88 3.36 11.47
C GLY A 77 -28.16 1.95 10.98
N PHE A 78 -27.28 0.95 11.17
CA PHE A 78 -27.64 -0.45 10.97
C PHE A 78 -28.63 -0.86 12.07
N LYS A 79 -29.89 -0.49 11.84
CA LYS A 79 -31.05 -0.92 12.60
C LYS A 79 -31.19 -2.42 12.40
N TYR A 80 -30.48 -3.22 13.20
CA TYR A 80 -31.07 -4.47 13.67
C TYR A 80 -32.45 -4.06 14.17
N SER A 81 -33.49 -4.50 13.45
CA SER A 81 -34.86 -4.12 13.66
C SER A 81 -35.16 -4.06 15.15
N ARG A 82 -35.58 -2.88 15.61
CA ARG A 82 -35.97 -2.58 17.00
C ARG A 82 -37.30 -3.27 17.37
N THR A 83 -37.46 -4.54 16.98
CA THR A 83 -38.64 -5.38 17.21
C THR A 83 -38.42 -6.39 18.35
N THR A 84 -37.25 -6.42 18.99
CA THR A 84 -36.93 -7.47 19.98
C THR A 84 -37.08 -7.07 21.45
N ARG A 85 -37.63 -5.88 21.79
CA ARG A 85 -37.78 -5.47 23.20
C ARG A 85 -38.96 -6.11 23.94
N PHE A 86 -39.79 -6.93 23.28
CA PHE A 86 -40.92 -7.62 23.94
C PHE A 86 -40.95 -9.14 23.73
N VAL A 87 -39.80 -9.81 23.60
CA VAL A 87 -39.74 -11.28 23.67
C VAL A 87 -39.07 -11.71 24.96
N ARG A 88 -39.72 -11.38 26.08
CA ARG A 88 -39.59 -12.16 27.31
C ARG A 88 -40.85 -13.00 27.38
N TRP A 89 -40.75 -14.25 26.91
CA TRP A 89 -41.47 -15.46 27.37
C TRP A 89 -41.07 -16.63 26.46
N GLY A 90 -40.30 -17.57 27.02
CA GLY A 90 -39.94 -18.86 26.40
C GLY A 90 -38.86 -18.79 25.32
N LEU A 91 -37.68 -19.37 25.59
CA LEU A 91 -36.71 -19.71 24.55
C LEU A 91 -37.27 -20.90 23.73
N PRO A 92 -37.65 -20.75 22.44
CA PRO A 92 -38.02 -21.89 21.64
C PRO A 92 -36.76 -22.70 21.33
N ALA A 93 -36.78 -24.01 21.59
CA ALA A 93 -35.65 -24.93 21.40
C ALA A 93 -34.99 -24.83 20.00
N ALA A 94 -35.74 -24.41 18.98
CA ALA A 94 -35.24 -24.20 17.62
C ALA A 94 -34.16 -23.11 17.48
N ALA A 95 -34.15 -22.07 18.34
CA ALA A 95 -33.16 -20.98 18.25
C ALA A 95 -31.74 -21.45 18.62
N THR A 96 -31.62 -22.49 19.44
CA THR A 96 -30.31 -23.05 19.83
C THR A 96 -29.63 -23.77 18.67
N VAL A 97 -30.40 -24.41 17.80
CA VAL A 97 -29.89 -25.13 16.62
C VAL A 97 -29.31 -24.16 15.59
N VAL A 98 -29.96 -22.99 15.40
CA VAL A 98 -29.46 -21.95 14.47
C VAL A 98 -28.16 -21.32 14.98
N LEU A 99 -28.03 -21.08 16.29
CA LEU A 99 -26.78 -20.57 16.86
C LEU A 99 -25.66 -21.61 16.79
N ALA A 100 -25.92 -22.89 17.05
CA ALA A 100 -24.92 -23.95 16.94
C ALA A 100 -24.44 -24.16 15.49
N LEU A 101 -25.36 -24.18 14.53
CA LEU A 101 -25.02 -24.29 13.11
C LEU A 101 -24.32 -23.02 12.60
N GLY A 102 -24.79 -21.83 12.98
CA GLY A 102 -24.22 -20.56 12.53
C GLY A 102 -22.79 -20.34 13.04
N THR A 103 -22.54 -20.62 14.31
CA THR A 103 -21.20 -20.53 14.91
C THR A 103 -20.22 -21.54 14.32
N SER A 104 -20.66 -22.77 14.02
CA SER A 104 -19.83 -23.78 13.35
C SER A 104 -19.45 -23.37 11.92
N VAL A 105 -20.39 -22.82 11.14
CA VAL A 105 -20.13 -22.35 9.77
C VAL A 105 -19.19 -21.14 9.75
N LEU A 106 -19.35 -20.20 10.69
CA LEU A 106 -18.46 -19.06 10.82
C LEU A 106 -17.05 -19.48 11.26
N TRP A 107 -16.95 -20.45 12.18
CA TRP A 107 -15.65 -21.01 12.59
C TRP A 107 -14.95 -21.75 11.44
N GLN A 108 -15.70 -22.49 10.62
CA GLN A 108 -15.18 -23.16 9.43
C GLN A 108 -14.71 -22.17 8.37
N ARG A 109 -15.43 -21.04 8.18
CA ARG A 109 -15.00 -19.93 7.32
C ARG A 109 -13.77 -19.19 7.84
N ALA A 110 -13.61 -19.07 9.16
CA ALA A 110 -12.42 -18.44 9.75
C ALA A 110 -11.15 -19.31 9.60
N GLN A 111 -11.30 -20.64 9.52
CA GLN A 111 -10.19 -21.56 9.25
C GLN A 111 -9.79 -21.58 7.77
N THR A 112 -10.70 -21.22 6.87
CA THR A 112 -10.37 -20.92 5.48
C THR A 112 -9.97 -19.45 5.39
N LEU A 113 -8.68 -19.15 5.61
CA LEU A 113 -8.08 -17.91 5.13
C LEU A 113 -8.62 -17.65 3.70
N PRO A 114 -9.07 -16.43 3.37
CA PRO A 114 -9.50 -16.16 2.01
C PRO A 114 -8.32 -16.52 1.11
N VAL A 115 -8.51 -17.54 0.28
CA VAL A 115 -7.65 -17.73 -0.89
C VAL A 115 -7.77 -16.40 -1.61
N VAL A 116 -6.67 -15.65 -1.59
CA VAL A 116 -6.46 -14.47 -2.42
C VAL A 116 -7.18 -14.72 -3.75
N GLY A 117 -8.15 -13.86 -4.06
CA GLY A 117 -8.84 -13.94 -5.35
C GLY A 117 -7.81 -13.83 -6.48
N PRO A 118 -8.19 -14.05 -7.75
CA PRO A 118 -7.26 -13.93 -8.89
C PRO A 118 -6.42 -12.63 -8.85
N LEU A 119 -7.00 -11.55 -8.33
CA LEU A 119 -6.35 -10.24 -8.12
C LEU A 119 -5.25 -10.20 -7.03
N GLY A 120 -5.15 -11.20 -6.16
CA GLY A 120 -4.03 -11.36 -5.22
C GLY A 120 -3.03 -12.44 -5.66
N GLN A 121 -3.33 -13.17 -6.74
CA GLN A 121 -2.40 -14.09 -7.41
C GLN A 121 -1.56 -13.37 -8.47
N ASP A 122 -2.10 -12.30 -9.06
CA ASP A 122 -1.35 -11.48 -10.00
C ASP A 122 -0.35 -10.61 -9.23
N PRO A 123 0.93 -10.57 -9.65
CA PRO A 123 1.94 -9.78 -8.99
C PRO A 123 1.63 -8.31 -9.21
N PHE A 124 0.90 -7.70 -8.27
CA PHE A 124 0.90 -6.23 -8.12
C PHE A 124 2.34 -5.69 -7.90
N ALA A 125 3.29 -6.59 -7.60
CA ALA A 125 4.73 -6.30 -7.60
C ALA A 125 5.34 -6.12 -9.00
N ALA A 126 4.70 -6.56 -10.09
CA ALA A 126 5.23 -6.43 -11.46
C ALA A 126 4.87 -5.10 -12.14
N VAL A 127 4.01 -4.29 -11.52
CA VAL A 127 3.65 -2.96 -12.06
C VAL A 127 4.71 -1.91 -11.72
N TRP A 128 5.57 -2.19 -10.73
CA TRP A 128 6.76 -1.39 -10.51
C TRP A 128 7.93 -2.04 -11.24
N PRO A 129 8.50 -1.42 -12.29
CA PRO A 129 9.74 -1.90 -12.87
C PRO A 129 10.81 -1.73 -11.78
N SER A 130 11.20 -2.82 -11.13
CA SER A 130 12.52 -2.89 -10.52
C SER A 130 13.54 -2.74 -11.66
N ASP A 131 14.56 -1.92 -11.43
CA ASP A 131 15.58 -1.46 -12.40
C ASP A 131 16.38 -2.60 -13.10
N ASP A 132 16.08 -3.85 -12.78
CA ASP A 132 16.76 -5.07 -13.19
C ASP A 132 15.94 -5.94 -14.17
N ALA A 133 14.74 -5.51 -14.59
CA ALA A 133 13.99 -6.17 -15.64
C ALA A 133 14.41 -5.67 -17.05
N ASP A 134 15.49 -6.24 -17.58
CA ASP A 134 15.83 -6.20 -19.01
C ASP A 134 14.71 -6.89 -19.84
N LEU A 135 13.61 -6.17 -20.08
CA LEU A 135 12.65 -6.52 -21.12
C LEU A 135 13.28 -6.17 -22.45
N ALA A 136 13.53 -7.22 -23.25
CA ALA A 136 14.08 -7.19 -24.60
C ALA A 136 13.73 -5.90 -25.38
N GLY A 137 14.64 -4.93 -25.36
CA GLY A 137 14.63 -3.76 -26.24
C GLY A 137 13.86 -2.52 -25.78
N VAL A 138 13.33 -2.45 -24.55
CA VAL A 138 12.68 -1.22 -24.05
C VAL A 138 13.34 -0.74 -22.77
N SER A 139 14.24 0.25 -22.90
CA SER A 139 14.86 0.92 -21.77
C SER A 139 13.88 1.90 -21.13
N ILE A 140 13.52 1.67 -19.86
CA ILE A 140 12.66 2.56 -19.08
C ILE A 140 13.56 3.31 -18.10
N VAL A 141 13.69 4.63 -18.29
CA VAL A 141 14.39 5.51 -17.34
C VAL A 141 13.35 6.45 -16.74
N ALA A 142 13.25 6.46 -15.40
CA ALA A 142 12.33 7.32 -14.65
C ALA A 142 10.83 7.16 -15.00
N GLY A 143 10.39 5.92 -15.26
CA GLY A 143 8.96 5.61 -15.47
C GLY A 143 8.37 6.12 -16.80
N VAL A 144 9.20 6.67 -17.69
CA VAL A 144 8.80 7.08 -19.04
C VAL A 144 9.36 6.05 -20.02
N PRO A 145 8.52 5.35 -20.81
CA PRO A 145 9.04 4.49 -21.87
C PRO A 145 9.75 5.35 -22.90
N MET A 146 11.05 5.12 -23.11
CA MET A 146 11.79 5.80 -24.18
C MET A 146 11.35 5.21 -25.51
N LEU A 147 10.61 6.00 -26.30
CA LEU A 147 10.24 5.70 -27.69
C LEU A 147 11.45 5.78 -28.65
N ALA A 148 12.68 5.78 -28.13
CA ALA A 148 13.91 6.07 -28.88
C ALA A 148 14.34 4.93 -29.81
N ASP A 149 13.85 3.71 -29.58
CA ASP A 149 14.10 2.53 -30.43
C ASP A 149 12.98 2.28 -31.45
N LEU A 150 11.94 3.11 -31.49
CA LEU A 150 10.90 3.02 -32.53
C LEU A 150 11.41 3.66 -33.81
N THR A 151 11.26 2.94 -34.93
CA THR A 151 11.48 3.53 -36.24
C THR A 151 10.42 4.59 -36.53
N ASP A 152 10.74 5.59 -37.37
CA ASP A 152 9.82 6.69 -37.70
C ASP A 152 8.46 6.19 -38.23
N GLU A 153 8.45 5.01 -38.85
CA GLU A 153 7.26 4.34 -39.40
C GLU A 153 6.35 3.79 -38.29
N GLU A 154 6.92 3.21 -37.23
CA GLU A 154 6.17 2.68 -36.09
C GLU A 154 5.63 3.80 -35.20
N LEU A 155 6.38 4.90 -35.07
CA LEU A 155 5.93 6.10 -34.36
C LEU A 155 4.73 6.75 -35.07
N ALA A 156 4.75 6.82 -36.40
CA ALA A 156 3.64 7.36 -37.19
C ALA A 156 2.36 6.53 -37.02
N LEU A 157 2.49 5.19 -37.01
CA LEU A 157 1.37 4.26 -36.83
C LEU A 157 0.70 4.41 -35.47
N LEU A 158 1.50 4.58 -34.40
CA LEU A 158 0.98 4.83 -33.04
C LEU A 158 0.27 6.18 -32.91
N LEU A 159 0.80 7.23 -33.52
CA LEU A 159 0.18 8.56 -33.47
C LEU A 159 -1.16 8.59 -34.22
N GLU A 160 -1.29 7.82 -35.30
CA GLU A 160 -2.54 7.72 -36.05
C GLU A 160 -3.62 6.91 -35.30
N GLU A 161 -3.23 5.88 -34.54
CA GLU A 161 -4.16 5.14 -33.66
C GLU A 161 -4.68 6.01 -32.51
N LEU A 162 -3.85 6.87 -31.94
CA LEU A 162 -4.19 7.70 -30.77
C LEU A 162 -4.93 9.01 -31.15
N GLY A 163 -4.81 9.44 -32.40
CA GLY A 163 -5.50 10.60 -32.96
C GLY A 163 -6.82 10.29 -33.69
N GLY A 164 -7.22 9.02 -33.75
CA GLY A 164 -8.44 8.52 -34.40
C GLY A 164 -9.67 8.45 -33.50
#